data_AF-A0AA50WC14-F1
#
_entry.id   AF-A0AA50WC14-F1
#
_cell.length_a   1.000
_cell.length_b   1.000
_cell.length_c   1.000
_cell.angle_alpha   90.00
_cell.angle_beta   90.00
_cell.angle_gamma   90.00
#
_symmetry.space_group_name_H-M   'P 1'
#
loop_
_entity.id
_entity.type
_entity.pdbx_description
1 polymer ?
#
loop_
_entity_poly.entity_id
_entity_poly.type
_entity_poly.pdbx_seq_one_letter_code
_entity_poly.pdbx_strand_id
1 'polypeptide(L)'
;VMLEDGRSKGFGFVCFSSPEEATKAVTEMNGRIVGTKPLYVALAQRKEDRKAHLTSQYMQRMASMRMQQMGQIFQPGGAGGY
;
A
#
# COMPACT_ATOMS: atom_id res chain seq x y z
N VAL A 1 -14.25 14.31 -6.10
CA VAL A 1 -14.43 12.87 -6.37
C VAL A 1 -15.90 12.53 -6.20
N MET A 2 -16.60 12.20 -7.28
CA MET A 2 -18.05 11.99 -7.26
C MET A 2 -18.43 10.66 -7.91
N LEU A 3 -19.57 10.12 -7.49
CA LEU A 3 -20.32 9.10 -8.21
C LEU A 3 -21.05 9.75 -9.39
N GLU A 4 -21.46 8.94 -10.35
CA GLU A 4 -22.11 9.41 -11.58
C GLU A 4 -23.48 10.06 -11.32
N ASP A 5 -24.12 9.70 -10.21
CA ASP A 5 -25.36 10.30 -9.70
C ASP A 5 -25.15 11.62 -8.91
N GLY A 6 -23.93 12.18 -8.92
CA GLY A 6 -23.58 13.43 -8.23
C GLY A 6 -23.28 13.27 -6.74
N ARG A 7 -23.42 12.06 -6.16
CA ARG A 7 -23.10 11.85 -4.74
C ARG A 7 -21.58 11.83 -4.51
N SER A 8 -21.13 12.46 -3.42
CA SER A 8 -19.72 12.42 -3.02
C SER A 8 -19.31 11.02 -2.59
N LYS A 9 -18.09 10.60 -2.98
CA LYS A 9 -17.49 9.34 -2.50
C LYS A 9 -16.96 9.43 -1.06
N GLY A 10 -17.04 10.60 -0.43
CA GLY A 10 -16.58 10.79 0.95
C GLY A 10 -15.08 10.99 1.11
N PHE A 11 -14.33 11.20 0.01
CA PHE A 11 -12.90 11.49 0.05
C PHE A 11 -12.50 12.51 -1.04
N GLY A 12 -11.33 13.11 -0.87
CA GLY A 12 -10.76 14.07 -1.80
C GLY A 12 -9.24 14.12 -1.68
N PHE A 13 -8.63 14.92 -2.56
CA PHE A 13 -7.19 15.19 -2.54
C PHE A 13 -6.99 16.70 -2.50
N VAL A 14 -6.00 17.13 -1.74
CA VAL A 14 -5.59 18.53 -1.62
C VAL A 14 -4.13 18.61 -2.03
N CYS A 15 -3.80 19.57 -2.87
CA CYS A 15 -2.42 19.86 -3.25
C CYS A 15 -1.96 21.09 -2.47
N PHE A 16 -0.85 20.97 -1.75
CA PHE A 16 -0.20 22.09 -1.08
C PHE A 16 0.95 22.60 -1.92
N SER A 17 1.32 23.87 -1.70
CA SER A 17 2.44 24.49 -2.41
C SER A 17 3.79 24.00 -1.88
N SER A 18 3.84 23.58 -0.61
CA SER A 18 5.04 23.08 0.04
C SER A 18 4.81 21.76 0.80
N PRO A 19 5.83 20.89 0.91
CA PRO A 19 5.74 19.65 1.69
C PRO A 19 5.58 19.93 3.21
N GLU A 20 6.10 21.04 3.71
CA GLU A 20 5.96 21.47 5.11
C GLU A 20 4.49 21.76 5.45
N GLU A 21 3.79 22.49 4.58
CA GLU A 21 2.33 22.73 4.72
C GLU A 21 1.54 21.43 4.72
N ALA A 22 1.87 20.51 3.82
CA ALA A 22 1.20 19.21 3.75
C ALA A 22 1.40 18.41 5.05
N THR A 23 2.62 18.39 5.58
CA THR A 23 2.94 17.69 6.84
C THR A 23 2.17 18.31 8.01
N LYS A 24 2.17 19.64 8.11
CA LYS A 24 1.42 20.36 9.13
C LYS A 24 -0.08 20.06 9.05
N ALA A 25 -0.66 20.05 7.85
CA ALA A 25 -2.06 19.73 7.64
C ALA A 25 -2.42 18.30 8.09
N VAL A 26 -1.55 17.32 7.82
CA VAL A 26 -1.74 15.94 8.30
C VAL A 26 -1.74 15.90 9.83
N THR A 27 -0.78 16.55 10.47
CA THR A 27 -0.66 16.57 11.94
C THR A 27 -1.85 17.27 12.61
N GLU A 28 -2.30 18.40 12.08
CA GLU A 28 -3.33 19.22 12.72
C GLU A 28 -4.76 18.80 12.40
N MET A 29 -5.01 18.25 11.20
CA MET A 29 -6.37 17.97 10.73
C MET A 29 -6.77 16.51 10.86
N ASN A 30 -5.81 15.58 10.97
CA ASN A 30 -6.16 14.18 11.17
C ASN A 30 -6.86 13.98 12.52
N GLY A 31 -8.03 13.34 12.51
CA GLY A 31 -8.87 13.15 13.69
C GLY A 31 -9.73 14.35 14.08
N ARG A 32 -9.54 15.52 13.46
CA ARG A 32 -10.37 16.70 13.74
C ARG A 32 -11.81 16.47 13.32
N ILE A 33 -12.76 16.82 14.18
CA ILE A 33 -14.19 16.71 13.86
C ILE A 33 -14.60 17.90 12.99
N VAL A 34 -15.20 17.62 11.83
CA VAL A 34 -15.82 18.62 10.95
C VAL A 34 -17.27 18.21 10.68
N GLY A 35 -18.20 19.08 11.05
CA GLY A 35 -19.61 18.74 11.10
C GLY A 35 -19.86 17.66 12.15
N THR A 36 -20.20 16.44 11.71
CA THR A 36 -20.53 15.30 12.58
C THR A 36 -19.55 14.14 12.48
N LYS A 37 -18.47 14.25 11.68
CA LYS A 37 -17.53 13.15 11.44
C LYS A 37 -16.07 13.57 11.67
N PRO A 38 -15.22 12.70 12.25
CA PRO A 38 -13.79 12.95 12.29
C PRO A 38 -13.19 12.84 10.89
N LEU A 39 -12.22 13.71 10.59
CA LEU A 39 -11.45 13.64 9.37
C LEU A 39 -10.37 12.57 9.47
N TYR A 40 -10.13 11.88 8.35
CA TYR A 40 -8.93 11.08 8.16
C TYR A 40 -8.04 11.79 7.14
N VAL A 41 -6.84 12.18 7.55
CA VAL A 41 -5.90 12.92 6.72
C VAL A 41 -4.56 12.19 6.71
N ALA A 42 -4.06 11.89 5.52
CA ALA A 42 -2.80 11.20 5.30
C ALA A 42 -2.17 11.68 3.98
N LEU A 43 -0.89 11.39 3.79
CA LEU A 43 -0.20 11.69 2.55
C LEU A 43 -0.85 10.95 1.38
N ALA A 44 -1.15 11.69 0.31
CA ALA A 44 -1.77 11.13 -0.87
C ALA A 44 -0.78 10.21 -1.60
N GLN A 45 -1.16 8.95 -1.81
CA GLN A 45 -0.44 8.05 -2.71
C GLN A 45 -1.18 7.94 -4.04
N ARG A 46 -0.44 8.05 -5.15
CA ARG A 46 -0.99 7.86 -6.49
C ARG A 46 -1.49 6.43 -6.64
N LYS A 47 -2.53 6.26 -7.47
CA LYS A 47 -3.17 4.96 -7.69
C LYS A 47 -2.20 3.94 -8.29
N GLU A 48 -1.35 4.38 -9.21
CA GLU A 48 -0.33 3.54 -9.86
C GLU A 48 0.72 3.07 -8.85
N ASP A 49 1.31 3.98 -8.07
CA ASP A 49 2.33 3.64 -7.07
C ASP A 49 1.82 2.61 -6.07
N ARG A 50 0.58 2.80 -5.58
CA ARG A 50 -0.07 1.86 -4.67
C ARG A 50 -0.26 0.49 -5.32
N LYS A 51 -0.71 0.43 -6.58
CA LYS A 51 -0.92 -0.83 -7.31
C LYS A 51 0.39 -1.55 -7.57
N ALA A 52 1.44 -0.83 -7.96
CA ALA A 52 2.77 -1.39 -8.20
C ALA A 52 3.32 -2.00 -6.91
N HIS A 53 3.27 -1.26 -5.80
CA HIS A 53 3.77 -1.74 -4.51
C HIS A 53 3.06 -3.03 -4.04
N LEU A 54 1.72 -3.06 -4.13
CA LEU A 54 0.93 -4.26 -3.80
C LEU A 54 1.24 -5.45 -4.71
N THR A 55 1.44 -5.19 -6.00
CA THR A 55 1.76 -6.23 -6.99
C THR A 55 3.15 -6.80 -6.73
N SER A 56 4.15 -5.95 -6.51
CA SER A 56 5.52 -6.36 -6.17
C SER A 56 5.56 -7.16 -4.88
N GLN A 57 4.82 -6.75 -3.84
CA GLN A 57 4.74 -7.48 -2.58
C GLN A 57 4.11 -8.86 -2.76
N TYR A 58 3.05 -8.98 -3.56
CA TYR A 58 2.43 -10.26 -3.89
C TYR A 58 3.40 -11.18 -4.65
N MET A 59 4.10 -10.65 -5.65
CA MET A 59 5.07 -11.41 -6.44
C MET A 59 6.27 -11.86 -5.60
N GLN A 60 6.80 -11.00 -4.72
CA GLN A 60 7.88 -11.36 -3.80
C GLN A 60 7.46 -12.48 -2.85
N ARG A 61 6.25 -12.41 -2.29
CA ARG A 61 5.71 -13.44 -1.40
C ARG A 61 5.49 -14.77 -2.12
N MET A 62 5.07 -14.73 -3.38
CA MET A 62 4.93 -15.91 -4.24
C MET A 62 6.29 -16.50 -4.62
N ALA A 63 7.27 -15.66 -4.97
CA ALA A 63 8.62 -16.08 -5.32
C ALA A 63 9.34 -16.71 -4.12
N SER A 64 9.19 -16.14 -2.92
CA SER A 64 9.78 -16.72 -1.69
C SER A 64 9.17 -18.09 -1.36
N MET A 65 7.85 -18.27 -1.54
CA MET A 65 7.21 -19.58 -1.38
C MET A 65 7.70 -20.60 -2.43
N ARG A 66 7.86 -20.17 -3.69
CA ARG A 66 8.37 -21.03 -4.76
C ARG A 66 9.85 -21.44 -4.55
N MET A 67 10.67 -20.53 -4.04
CA MET A 67 12.07 -20.82 -3.65
C MET A 67 12.15 -21.87 -2.53
N GLN A 68 11.25 -21.80 -1.57
CA GLN A 68 11.22 -22.74 -0.44
C GLN A 68 10.79 -24.17 -0.87
N GLN A 69 9.98 -24.29 -1.92
CA GLN A 69 9.61 -25.58 -2.50
C GLN A 69 10.72 -26.18 -3.38
N MET A 70 11.55 -25.36 -4.03
CA MET A 70 12.65 -25.84 -4.88
C MET A 70 13.89 -26.30 -4.08
N GLY A 71 14.11 -25.74 -2.88
CA GLY A 71 15.22 -26.15 -2.00
C GLY A 71 15.06 -27.53 -1.33
N GLN A 72 13.87 -28.14 -1.43
CA GLN A 72 13.58 -29.48 -0.89
C GLN A 72 13.76 -30.62 -1.90
N ILE A 73 14.00 -30.32 -3.20
CA ILE A 73 14.04 -31.34 -4.27
C ILE A 73 15.48 -31.68 -4.71
N PHE A 74 16.49 -30.94 -4.25
CA PHE A 74 17.90 -31.23 -4.57
C PHE A 74 18.75 -31.43 -3.31
N GLN A 75 18.56 -32.58 -2.64
CA GLN A 75 19.68 -33.24 -1.96
C GLN A 75 20.30 -34.23 -2.96
N PRO A 76 21.57 -34.09 -3.37
CA PRO A 76 22.27 -35.19 -4.00
C PRO A 76 22.47 -36.27 -2.93
N GLY A 77 21.58 -37.27 -2.94
CA GLY A 77 21.69 -38.44 -2.08
C GLY A 77 23.01 -39.14 -2.34
N GLY A 78 23.92 -39.05 -1.37
CA GLY A 78 25.05 -39.96 -1.26
C GLY A 78 24.53 -41.38 -1.00
N ALA A 79 24.73 -42.25 -1.98
CA ALA A 79 24.77 -43.70 -1.81
C ALA A 79 25.91 -44.12 -2.74
N GLY A 80 27.02 -44.67 -2.28
CA GLY A 80 27.20 -45.68 -1.25
C GLY A 80 28.17 -46.65 -1.91
N GLY A 81 29.42 -46.65 -1.45
CA GLY A 81 30.51 -47.41 -2.03
C GLY A 81 30.30 -48.92 -1.90
N TYR A 82 31.08 -49.61 -2.73
CA TYR A 82 31.45 -51.02 -2.77
C TYR A 82 31.47 -51.77 -1.42
#